data_AF-A0A0T6B411-F1
#
_entry.id   AF-A0A0T6B411-F1
#
_cell.length_a   1.000
_cell.length_b   1.000
_cell.length_c   1.000
_cell.angle_alpha   90.00
_cell.angle_beta   90.00
_cell.angle_gamma   90.00
#
_symmetry.space_group_name_H-M   'P 1'
#
loop_
_entity.id
_entity.type
_entity.pdbx_description
1 polymer ?
#
loop_
_entity_poly.entity_id
_entity_poly.type
_entity_poly.pdbx_seq_one_letter_code
_entity_poly.pdbx_strand_id
1 'polypeptide(L)'
;QLNAQQLYSDFQHSVWEFFSKIPNGNIPDIMTYREVRFLSVVGPAALPPDQLDRYNRLINDMLAIYNAASICAYNEPLRCGLKLQPDLTNIMAKNRNWDELQHVWTEWRRNTGSKYKDTYEQLVTLSNTAAKLNNFTNTADYWNFPFESQNFDVDLEEAWEEVKPLYEQLHAYVRRRLRDYYGPEKINRQAPLPAHILGNMWAQSWVDIFDISQPYPGRNFLDVGPEMERQQYTPAIIFRLAEDFFVSLNFSQLPLDFWTSSILEQPLDREVICQPSAWDFCNREDFRIKMCTKVTMKDLIMAHHEMAHIYYFMQYKNQKKVFRDGANPGFHEAIGEAIGLSVGTPKHLQQIGLVQTSVDDLSVDVNFLYSMALDKVAFLPFSYVLDKWRNDIFRGEITKDQYNCEWWRLREQYTGIKPPVLRSERDFDPGSKYHVPANIPYLR
;
A
#
# COMPACT_ATOMS: atom_id res chain seq x y z
N GLN A 1 -22.91 13.79 -0.16
CA GLN A 1 -21.79 13.07 0.47
C GLN A 1 -21.11 13.89 1.57
N LEU A 2 -20.73 15.16 1.34
CA LEU A 2 -20.11 16.05 2.37
C LEU A 2 -20.87 16.11 3.72
N ASN A 3 -22.21 16.12 3.70
CA ASN A 3 -23.01 16.19 4.93
C ASN A 3 -22.84 14.94 5.82
N ALA A 4 -22.70 13.74 5.26
CA ALA A 4 -22.58 12.52 6.06
C ALA A 4 -21.22 12.42 6.77
N GLN A 5 -20.14 12.82 6.10
CA GLN A 5 -18.81 12.86 6.70
C GLN A 5 -18.75 13.88 7.84
N GLN A 6 -19.32 15.08 7.63
CA GLN A 6 -19.39 16.09 8.68
C GLN A 6 -20.18 15.60 9.89
N LEU A 7 -21.38 15.04 9.67
CA LEU A 7 -22.21 14.48 10.75
C LEU A 7 -21.47 13.39 11.54
N TYR A 8 -20.70 12.54 10.86
CA TYR A 8 -19.91 11.51 11.54
C TYR A 8 -18.75 12.12 12.33
N SER A 9 -18.05 13.12 11.80
CA SER A 9 -17.01 13.84 12.54
C SER A 9 -17.56 14.57 13.77
N ASP A 10 -18.73 15.21 13.67
CA ASP A 10 -19.40 15.86 14.79
C ASP A 10 -19.81 14.85 15.88
N PHE A 11 -20.30 13.67 15.45
CA PHE A 11 -20.57 12.55 16.35
C PHE A 11 -19.30 12.07 17.05
N GLN A 12 -18.20 11.85 16.31
CA GLN A 12 -16.91 11.45 16.89
C GLN A 12 -16.39 12.49 17.88
N HIS A 13 -16.49 13.78 17.56
CA HIS A 13 -16.10 14.86 18.45
C HIS A 13 -16.89 14.82 19.77
N SER A 14 -18.21 14.65 19.68
CA SER A 14 -19.10 14.56 20.85
C SER A 14 -18.78 13.34 21.73
N VAL A 15 -18.48 12.20 21.10
CA VAL A 15 -18.03 10.98 21.79
C VAL A 15 -16.70 11.25 22.52
N TRP A 16 -15.73 11.83 21.83
CA TRP A 16 -14.43 12.17 22.39
C TRP A 16 -14.54 13.14 23.57
N GLU A 17 -15.36 14.20 23.48
CA GLU A 17 -15.55 15.16 24.58
C GLU A 17 -16.10 14.52 25.86
N PHE A 18 -16.85 13.44 25.72
CA PHE A 18 -17.38 12.67 26.85
C PHE A 18 -16.32 11.71 27.40
N PHE A 19 -15.74 10.84 26.56
CA PHE A 19 -14.85 9.77 27.00
C PHE A 19 -13.46 10.26 27.42
N SER A 20 -12.95 11.36 26.84
CA SER A 20 -11.65 11.95 27.21
C SER A 20 -11.60 12.48 28.65
N LYS A 21 -12.76 12.73 29.27
CA LYS A 21 -12.88 13.24 30.65
C LYS A 21 -13.01 12.14 31.71
N ILE A 22 -13.12 10.88 31.29
CA ILE A 22 -13.30 9.74 32.21
C ILE A 22 -11.94 9.35 32.79
N PRO A 23 -11.75 9.35 34.12
CA PRO A 23 -10.49 8.95 34.73
C PRO A 23 -10.23 7.45 34.55
N ASN A 24 -9.08 7.11 33.95
CA ASN A 24 -8.66 5.73 33.67
C ASN A 24 -8.64 4.81 34.91
N GLY A 25 -8.33 5.35 36.10
CA GLY A 25 -8.19 4.57 37.34
C GLY A 25 -9.50 4.07 37.96
N ASN A 26 -10.66 4.46 37.42
CA ASN A 26 -11.98 4.16 38.00
C ASN A 26 -12.78 3.10 37.21
N ILE A 27 -12.18 2.45 36.20
CA ILE A 27 -12.86 1.44 35.38
C ILE A 27 -12.42 0.04 35.81
N PRO A 28 -13.26 -0.73 36.51
CA PRO A 28 -12.88 -2.03 37.06
C PRO A 28 -12.82 -3.16 36.02
N ASP A 29 -13.53 -3.02 34.90
CA ASP A 29 -13.60 -4.04 33.85
C ASP A 29 -12.62 -3.73 32.70
N ILE A 30 -11.76 -4.69 32.36
CA ILE A 30 -10.71 -4.51 31.34
C ILE A 30 -11.27 -4.25 29.94
N MET A 31 -12.41 -4.87 29.60
CA MET A 31 -13.04 -4.67 28.30
C MET A 31 -13.66 -3.29 28.20
N THR A 32 -14.36 -2.84 29.23
CA THR A 32 -14.90 -1.48 29.35
C THR A 32 -13.78 -0.44 29.33
N TYR A 33 -12.66 -0.71 30.01
CA TYR A 33 -11.48 0.14 29.96
C TYR A 33 -10.93 0.27 28.54
N ARG A 34 -10.79 -0.85 27.83
CA ARG A 34 -10.37 -0.86 26.42
C ARG A 34 -11.35 -0.08 25.54
N GLU A 35 -12.66 -0.24 25.72
CA GLU A 35 -13.68 0.50 24.97
C GLU A 35 -13.55 2.00 25.18
N VAL A 36 -13.47 2.45 26.42
CA VAL A 36 -13.30 3.87 26.77
C VAL A 36 -12.00 4.41 26.19
N ARG A 37 -10.90 3.64 26.27
CA ARG A 37 -9.60 4.02 25.71
C ARG A 37 -9.70 4.25 24.20
N PHE A 38 -10.27 3.33 23.43
CA PHE A 38 -10.41 3.50 21.98
C PHE A 38 -11.44 4.58 21.60
N LEU A 39 -12.54 4.75 22.35
CA LEU A 39 -13.52 5.82 22.11
C LEU A 39 -12.99 7.22 22.47
N SER A 40 -11.98 7.31 23.35
CA SER A 40 -11.27 8.54 23.69
C SER A 40 -10.23 8.97 22.66
N VAL A 41 -10.02 8.17 21.60
CA VAL A 41 -9.05 8.44 20.54
C VAL A 41 -9.77 8.51 19.20
N VAL A 42 -10.10 9.72 18.76
CA VAL A 42 -10.84 9.99 17.52
C VAL A 42 -9.99 10.63 16.42
N GLY A 43 -8.70 10.83 16.71
CA GLY A 43 -7.73 11.36 15.74
C GLY A 43 -8.04 12.81 15.35
N PRO A 44 -7.98 13.15 14.04
CA PRO A 44 -8.25 14.51 13.55
C PRO A 44 -9.61 15.09 13.96
N ALA A 45 -10.63 14.24 14.23
CA ALA A 45 -11.94 14.70 14.67
C ALA A 45 -11.94 15.40 16.04
N ALA A 46 -10.85 15.30 16.82
CA ALA A 46 -10.68 16.08 18.05
C ALA A 46 -10.39 17.56 17.80
N LEU A 47 -9.97 17.95 16.59
CA LEU A 47 -9.70 19.34 16.23
C LEU A 47 -10.99 20.20 16.29
N PRO A 48 -10.88 21.49 16.63
CA PRO A 48 -11.96 22.44 16.45
C PRO A 48 -12.48 22.45 15.00
N PRO A 49 -13.76 22.74 14.74
CA PRO A 49 -14.35 22.64 13.40
C PRO A 49 -13.60 23.40 12.29
N ASP A 50 -13.10 24.60 12.58
CA ASP A 50 -12.32 25.41 11.64
C ASP A 50 -10.95 24.77 11.31
N GLN A 51 -10.31 24.17 12.30
CA GLN A 51 -9.03 23.46 12.12
C GLN A 51 -9.23 22.11 11.41
N LEU A 52 -10.31 21.38 11.71
CA LEU A 52 -10.66 20.13 11.02
C LEU A 52 -10.98 20.39 9.55
N ASP A 53 -11.75 21.43 9.24
CA ASP A 53 -12.03 21.84 7.86
C ASP A 53 -10.73 22.27 7.14
N ARG A 54 -9.82 22.98 7.81
CA ARG A 54 -8.50 23.28 7.25
C ARG A 54 -7.67 22.00 7.02
N TYR A 55 -7.65 21.08 7.97
CA TYR A 55 -6.94 19.80 7.87
C TYR A 55 -7.39 19.00 6.64
N ASN A 56 -8.71 18.84 6.48
CA ASN A 56 -9.30 18.14 5.34
C ASN A 56 -9.02 18.85 4.02
N ARG A 57 -9.08 20.20 3.98
CA ARG A 57 -8.73 20.98 2.78
C ARG A 57 -7.28 20.80 2.37
N LEU A 58 -6.33 20.81 3.31
CA LEU A 58 -4.91 20.58 2.99
C LEU A 58 -4.68 19.22 2.32
N ILE A 59 -5.31 18.15 2.83
CA ILE A 59 -5.25 16.81 2.22
C ILE A 59 -5.86 16.83 0.82
N ASN A 60 -7.05 17.41 0.67
CA ASN A 60 -7.75 17.49 -0.62
C ASN A 60 -6.95 18.30 -1.66
N ASP A 61 -6.32 19.40 -1.26
CA ASP A 61 -5.50 20.24 -2.14
C ASP A 61 -4.26 19.47 -2.64
N MET A 62 -3.58 18.74 -1.74
CA MET A 62 -2.44 17.91 -2.13
C MET A 62 -2.85 16.74 -3.04
N LEU A 63 -3.97 16.08 -2.74
CA LEU A 63 -4.53 15.01 -3.57
C LEU A 63 -4.98 15.54 -4.94
N ALA A 64 -5.56 16.73 -5.00
CA ALA A 64 -5.95 17.36 -6.26
C ALA A 64 -4.72 17.60 -7.15
N ILE A 65 -3.62 18.10 -6.58
CA ILE A 65 -2.36 18.27 -7.32
C ILE A 65 -1.81 16.91 -7.78
N TYR A 66 -1.79 15.91 -6.89
CA TYR A 66 -1.30 14.56 -7.21
C TYR A 66 -2.09 13.92 -8.36
N ASN A 67 -3.43 13.94 -8.27
CA ASN A 67 -4.32 13.29 -9.23
C ASN A 67 -4.42 14.02 -10.57
N ALA A 68 -4.26 15.35 -10.57
CA ALA A 68 -4.25 16.16 -11.80
C ALA A 68 -2.89 16.17 -12.50
N ALA A 69 -1.82 15.70 -11.85
CA ALA A 69 -0.48 15.73 -12.40
C ALA A 69 -0.37 14.88 -13.67
N SER A 70 0.32 15.46 -14.66
CA SER A 70 0.69 14.80 -15.90
C SER A 70 2.05 15.30 -16.36
N ILE A 71 2.67 14.58 -17.30
CA ILE A 71 3.94 14.96 -17.91
C ILE A 71 3.83 14.96 -19.44
N CYS A 72 4.84 15.54 -20.09
CA CYS A 72 5.04 15.39 -21.53
C CYS A 72 6.02 14.25 -21.83
N ALA A 73 5.85 13.61 -22.99
CA ALA A 73 6.70 12.51 -23.43
C ALA A 73 8.17 12.97 -23.64
N TYR A 74 9.13 12.07 -23.36
CA TYR A 74 10.57 12.38 -23.37
C TYR A 74 11.08 12.94 -24.72
N ASN A 75 10.67 12.32 -25.84
CA ASN A 75 11.10 12.71 -27.19
C ASN A 75 9.99 13.34 -28.05
N GLU A 76 8.83 13.63 -27.45
CA GLU A 76 7.69 14.25 -28.13
C GLU A 76 7.13 15.36 -27.22
N PRO A 77 7.77 16.55 -27.15
CA PRO A 77 7.41 17.59 -26.18
C PRO A 77 5.98 18.13 -26.34
N LEU A 78 5.39 17.98 -27.53
CA LEU A 78 4.01 18.37 -27.81
C LEU A 78 2.99 17.30 -27.37
N ARG A 79 3.43 16.08 -27.07
CA ARG A 79 2.60 15.00 -26.55
C ARG A 79 2.62 15.06 -25.02
N CYS A 80 1.67 15.81 -24.48
CA CYS A 80 1.48 16.00 -23.04
C CYS A 80 0.22 15.31 -22.53
N GLY A 81 0.01 15.36 -21.21
CA GLY A 81 -1.17 14.78 -20.56
C GLY A 81 -1.01 13.31 -20.16
N LEU A 82 0.22 12.76 -20.20
CA LEU A 82 0.49 11.41 -19.73
C LEU A 82 0.30 11.35 -18.21
N LYS A 83 -0.62 10.49 -17.76
CA LYS A 83 -0.98 10.36 -16.34
C LYS A 83 -0.27 9.18 -15.68
N LEU A 84 -0.17 9.20 -14.35
CA LEU A 84 0.45 8.12 -13.57
C LEU A 84 -0.11 6.75 -13.96
N GLN A 85 -1.44 6.65 -14.06
CA GLN A 85 -2.13 5.46 -14.54
C GLN A 85 -3.00 5.82 -15.75
N PRO A 86 -2.95 5.03 -16.84
CA PRO A 86 -2.07 3.86 -17.04
C PRO A 86 -0.67 4.22 -17.56
N ASP A 87 -0.45 5.44 -18.08
CA ASP A 87 0.68 5.75 -18.97
C ASP A 87 2.04 5.57 -18.30
N LEU A 88 2.32 6.34 -17.23
CA LEU A 88 3.65 6.34 -16.61
C LEU A 88 3.96 5.02 -15.92
N THR A 89 2.96 4.39 -15.32
CA THR A 89 3.10 3.06 -14.72
C THR A 89 3.50 2.03 -15.79
N ASN A 90 2.88 2.07 -16.97
CA ASN A 90 3.24 1.17 -18.08
C ASN A 90 4.64 1.48 -18.64
N ILE A 91 5.03 2.75 -18.74
CA ILE A 91 6.38 3.15 -19.15
C ILE A 91 7.41 2.62 -18.15
N MET A 92 7.24 2.89 -16.85
CA MET A 92 8.18 2.43 -15.81
C MET A 92 8.28 0.90 -15.75
N ALA A 93 7.18 0.19 -15.98
CA ALA A 93 7.14 -1.27 -15.94
C ALA A 93 7.79 -1.93 -17.16
N LYS A 94 7.53 -1.42 -18.37
CA LYS A 94 7.91 -2.13 -19.61
C LYS A 94 9.09 -1.51 -20.36
N ASN A 95 9.32 -0.21 -20.20
CA ASN A 95 10.41 0.44 -20.91
C ASN A 95 11.76 0.10 -20.26
N ARG A 96 12.81 0.05 -21.07
CA ARG A 96 14.18 -0.20 -20.65
C ARG A 96 15.14 0.90 -21.10
N ASN A 97 14.65 1.96 -21.75
CA ASN A 97 15.46 3.11 -22.11
C ASN A 97 15.82 3.93 -20.86
N TRP A 98 17.11 4.03 -20.56
CA TRP A 98 17.63 4.73 -19.38
C TRP A 98 17.12 6.17 -19.28
N ASP A 99 17.28 6.94 -20.35
CA ASP A 99 17.02 8.38 -20.32
C ASP A 99 15.52 8.68 -20.28
N GLU A 100 14.69 7.86 -20.94
CA GLU A 100 13.24 7.97 -20.87
C GLU A 100 12.71 7.64 -19.47
N LEU A 101 13.22 6.58 -18.83
CA LEU A 101 12.89 6.26 -17.45
C LEU A 101 13.32 7.39 -16.49
N GLN A 102 14.48 8.01 -16.75
CA GLN A 102 14.99 9.11 -15.93
C GLN A 102 14.11 10.36 -16.08
N HIS A 103 13.68 10.67 -17.30
CA HIS A 103 12.75 11.75 -17.61
C HIS A 103 11.41 11.54 -16.90
N VAL A 104 10.79 10.37 -17.07
CA VAL A 104 9.49 10.03 -16.44
C VAL A 104 9.59 10.12 -14.91
N TRP A 105 10.64 9.57 -14.33
CA TRP A 105 10.87 9.60 -12.89
C TRP A 105 11.01 11.03 -12.35
N THR A 106 11.75 11.88 -13.07
CA THR A 106 12.06 13.26 -12.66
C THR A 106 10.86 14.18 -12.83
N GLU A 107 10.19 14.12 -13.99
CA GLU A 107 9.04 14.97 -14.28
C GLU A 107 7.83 14.62 -13.41
N TRP A 108 7.64 13.34 -13.06
CA TRP A 108 6.59 12.96 -12.11
C TRP A 108 6.78 13.64 -10.76
N ARG A 109 8.01 13.63 -10.23
CA ARG A 109 8.35 14.25 -8.95
C ARG A 109 8.23 15.76 -8.98
N ARG A 110 8.69 16.39 -10.06
CA ARG A 110 8.55 17.83 -10.28
C ARG A 110 7.07 18.26 -10.35
N ASN A 111 6.22 17.46 -10.99
CA ASN A 111 4.82 17.80 -11.19
C ASN A 111 3.89 17.40 -10.04
N THR A 112 4.40 16.67 -9.04
CA THR A 112 3.65 16.28 -7.83
C THR A 112 4.28 16.87 -6.57
N GLY A 113 5.13 16.11 -5.87
CA GLY A 113 5.59 16.43 -4.52
C GLY A 113 6.13 17.84 -4.36
N SER A 114 6.98 18.29 -5.29
CA SER A 114 7.58 19.63 -5.22
C SER A 114 6.56 20.79 -5.18
N LYS A 115 5.32 20.58 -5.62
CA LYS A 115 4.27 21.62 -5.69
C LYS A 115 3.57 21.90 -4.36
N TYR A 116 3.71 21.02 -3.36
CA TYR A 116 2.97 21.14 -2.10
C TYR A 116 3.79 20.85 -0.84
N LYS A 117 5.12 20.98 -0.92
CA LYS A 117 6.02 20.87 0.25
C LYS A 117 5.55 21.77 1.42
N ASP A 118 5.10 22.99 1.12
CA ASP A 118 4.61 23.95 2.11
C ASP A 118 3.24 23.57 2.69
N THR A 119 2.36 22.99 1.87
CA THR A 119 1.06 22.47 2.30
C THR A 119 1.24 21.28 3.23
N TYR A 120 2.20 20.39 2.92
CA TYR A 120 2.53 19.23 3.74
C TYR A 120 3.04 19.64 5.13
N GLU A 121 3.89 20.68 5.22
CA GLU A 121 4.33 21.23 6.51
C GLU A 121 3.16 21.70 7.40
N GLN A 122 2.19 22.38 6.80
CA GLN A 122 1.00 22.82 7.52
C GLN A 122 0.15 21.63 8.00
N LEU A 123 0.07 20.57 7.19
CA LEU A 123 -0.61 19.35 7.57
C LEU A 123 0.10 18.64 8.74
N VAL A 124 1.43 18.56 8.72
CA VAL A 124 2.24 18.01 9.84
C VAL A 124 1.93 18.76 11.13
N THR A 125 1.89 20.09 11.08
CA THR A 125 1.57 20.92 12.26
C THR A 125 0.17 20.64 12.81
N LEU A 126 -0.84 20.57 11.95
CA LEU A 126 -2.21 20.25 12.38
C LEU A 126 -2.35 18.79 12.86
N SER A 127 -1.65 17.85 12.23
CA SER A 127 -1.64 16.44 12.64
C SER A 127 -1.10 16.30 14.06
N ASN A 128 0.03 16.96 14.36
CA ASN A 128 0.61 16.98 15.71
C ASN A 128 -0.30 17.68 16.73
N THR A 129 -1.04 18.70 16.30
CA THR A 129 -2.05 19.34 17.16
C THR A 129 -3.18 18.37 17.49
N ALA A 130 -3.70 17.65 16.49
CA ALA A 130 -4.73 16.63 16.70
C ALA A 130 -4.24 15.51 17.63
N ALA A 131 -3.00 15.04 17.45
CA ALA A 131 -2.42 14.02 18.30
C ALA A 131 -2.36 14.46 19.78
N LYS A 132 -1.94 15.70 20.04
CA LYS A 132 -1.92 16.29 21.39
C LYS A 132 -3.30 16.38 22.03
N LEU A 133 -4.34 16.70 21.26
CA LEU A 133 -5.72 16.68 21.75
C LEU A 133 -6.21 15.26 22.11
N ASN A 134 -5.63 14.23 21.50
CA ASN A 134 -5.90 12.83 21.84
C ASN A 134 -4.93 12.29 22.93
N ASN A 135 -4.22 13.16 23.66
CA ASN A 135 -3.25 12.81 24.70
C ASN A 135 -2.01 12.02 24.20
N PHE A 136 -1.58 12.24 22.95
CA PHE A 136 -0.31 11.74 22.42
C PHE A 136 0.72 12.87 22.26
N THR A 137 2.01 12.54 22.27
CA THR A 137 3.07 13.54 22.12
C THR A 137 3.06 14.17 20.72
N ASN A 138 2.85 13.33 19.70
CA ASN A 138 2.91 13.65 18.29
C ASN A 138 2.12 12.62 17.46
N THR A 139 2.05 12.85 16.14
CA THR A 139 1.30 11.98 15.22
C THR A 139 1.88 10.56 15.13
N ALA A 140 3.19 10.37 15.28
CA ALA A 140 3.81 9.04 15.24
C ALA A 140 3.31 8.16 16.40
N ASP A 141 3.25 8.72 17.62
CA ASP A 141 2.71 8.01 18.79
C ASP A 141 1.23 7.65 18.59
N TYR A 142 0.47 8.58 18.00
CA TYR A 142 -0.95 8.34 17.67
C TYR A 142 -1.12 7.23 16.61
N TRP A 143 -0.30 7.20 15.56
CA TRP A 143 -0.35 6.14 14.54
C TRP A 143 0.08 4.78 15.08
N ASN A 144 0.99 4.76 16.06
CA ASN A 144 1.44 3.52 16.71
C ASN A 144 0.44 2.98 17.74
N PHE A 145 -0.54 3.80 18.19
CA PHE A 145 -1.51 3.43 19.22
C PHE A 145 -2.23 2.08 18.98
N PRO A 146 -2.72 1.76 17.76
CA PRO A 146 -3.43 0.51 17.50
C PRO A 146 -2.56 -0.74 17.60
N PHE A 147 -1.23 -0.62 17.53
CA PHE A 147 -0.32 -1.77 17.68
C PHE A 147 -0.12 -2.18 19.13
N GLU A 148 -0.43 -1.28 20.08
CA GLU A 148 -0.35 -1.52 21.53
C GLU A 148 1.00 -2.06 22.02
N SER A 149 2.08 -1.80 21.27
CA SER A 149 3.46 -2.07 21.69
C SER A 149 4.07 -0.84 22.36
N GLN A 150 4.80 -1.04 23.45
CA GLN A 150 5.52 0.02 24.14
C GLN A 150 6.73 0.52 23.34
N ASN A 151 7.36 -0.36 22.56
CA ASN A 151 8.62 -0.10 21.85
C ASN A 151 8.51 -0.51 20.37
N PHE A 152 7.40 -0.15 19.71
CA PHE A 152 7.10 -0.60 18.35
C PHE A 152 8.22 -0.29 17.33
N ASP A 153 8.92 0.84 17.46
CA ASP A 153 10.04 1.16 16.60
C ASP A 153 11.22 0.17 16.74
N VAL A 154 11.44 -0.37 17.95
CA VAL A 154 12.47 -1.39 18.20
C VAL A 154 12.03 -2.72 17.59
N ASP A 155 10.77 -3.10 17.79
CA ASP A 155 10.20 -4.32 17.20
C ASP A 155 10.34 -4.31 15.66
N LEU A 156 10.13 -3.16 15.02
CA LEU A 156 10.29 -2.98 13.57
C LEU A 156 11.75 -3.06 13.11
N GLU A 157 12.67 -2.42 13.84
CA GLU A 157 14.10 -2.48 13.50
C GLU A 157 14.66 -3.89 13.67
N GLU A 158 14.27 -4.61 14.73
CA GLU A 158 14.65 -6.01 14.95
C GLU A 158 14.12 -6.90 13.81
N ALA A 159 12.83 -6.76 13.45
CA ALA A 159 12.25 -7.49 12.32
C ALA A 159 12.96 -7.17 10.99
N TRP A 160 13.36 -5.91 10.77
CA TRP A 160 14.13 -5.55 9.58
C TRP A 160 15.51 -6.20 9.57
N GLU A 161 16.25 -6.17 10.68
CA GLU A 161 17.58 -6.78 10.75
C GLU A 161 17.56 -8.30 10.53
N GLU A 162 16.47 -8.99 10.87
CA GLU A 162 16.28 -10.41 10.53
C GLU A 162 16.12 -10.66 9.01
N VAL A 163 15.43 -9.76 8.31
CA VAL A 163 15.16 -9.89 6.86
C VAL A 163 16.30 -9.37 6.01
N LYS A 164 17.04 -8.38 6.52
CA LYS A 164 18.11 -7.66 5.82
C LYS A 164 19.13 -8.57 5.13
N PRO A 165 19.62 -9.69 5.70
CA PRO A 165 20.55 -10.58 4.99
C PRO A 165 19.97 -11.12 3.67
N LEU A 166 18.68 -11.48 3.64
CA LEU A 166 18.01 -11.94 2.42
C LEU A 166 17.86 -10.80 1.41
N TYR A 167 17.47 -9.61 1.88
CA TYR A 167 17.35 -8.42 1.04
C TYR A 167 18.69 -8.04 0.39
N GLU A 168 19.79 -8.07 1.14
CA GLU A 168 21.12 -7.75 0.62
C GLU A 168 21.58 -8.73 -0.47
N GLN A 169 21.27 -10.02 -0.32
CA GLN A 169 21.54 -11.01 -1.39
C GLN A 169 20.69 -10.74 -2.63
N LEU A 170 19.40 -10.45 -2.46
CA LEU A 170 18.49 -10.09 -3.55
C LEU A 170 18.98 -8.82 -4.28
N HIS A 171 19.31 -7.77 -3.52
CA HIS A 171 19.83 -6.50 -4.04
C HIS A 171 21.12 -6.71 -4.83
N ALA A 172 22.08 -7.44 -4.26
CA ALA A 172 23.35 -7.73 -4.93
C ALA A 172 23.16 -8.50 -6.24
N TYR A 173 22.26 -9.48 -6.25
CA TYR A 173 21.91 -10.25 -7.43
C TYR A 173 21.25 -9.39 -8.51
N VAL A 174 20.23 -8.60 -8.14
CA VAL A 174 19.54 -7.66 -9.03
C VAL A 174 20.52 -6.65 -9.61
N ARG A 175 21.40 -6.09 -8.78
CA ARG A 175 22.45 -5.16 -9.24
C ARG A 175 23.36 -5.78 -10.28
N ARG A 176 23.78 -7.04 -10.09
CA ARG A 176 24.58 -7.75 -11.08
C ARG A 176 23.83 -7.88 -12.40
N ARG A 177 22.58 -8.33 -12.36
CA ARG A 177 21.74 -8.50 -13.56
C ARG A 177 21.50 -7.20 -14.30
N LEU A 178 21.14 -6.14 -13.58
CA LEU A 178 20.96 -4.81 -14.16
C LEU A 178 22.25 -4.25 -14.74
N ARG A 179 23.41 -4.55 -14.13
CA ARG A 179 24.71 -4.18 -14.68
C ARG A 179 25.05 -4.95 -15.96
N ASP A 180 24.71 -6.24 -16.03
CA ASP A 180 24.90 -7.05 -17.23
C ASP A 180 24.03 -6.53 -18.39
N TYR A 181 22.84 -5.99 -18.08
CA TYR A 181 21.92 -5.41 -19.06
C TYR A 181 22.27 -3.96 -19.47
N TYR A 182 22.47 -3.06 -18.51
CA TYR A 182 22.68 -1.63 -18.74
C TYR A 182 24.14 -1.21 -18.92
N GLY A 183 25.09 -2.09 -18.61
CA GLY A 183 26.52 -1.83 -18.73
C GLY A 183 27.20 -1.29 -17.47
N PRO A 184 28.53 -1.47 -17.37
CA PRO A 184 29.35 -1.05 -16.23
C PRO A 184 29.43 0.47 -16.02
N GLU A 185 29.23 1.24 -17.08
CA GLU A 185 29.26 2.71 -17.08
C GLU A 185 28.03 3.33 -16.40
N LYS A 186 26.90 2.61 -16.43
CA LYS A 186 25.64 3.03 -15.78
C LYS A 186 25.51 2.46 -14.37
N ILE A 187 25.90 1.20 -14.15
CA ILE A 187 25.74 0.51 -12.87
C ILE A 187 27.10 0.10 -12.27
N ASN A 188 27.46 0.76 -11.17
CA ASN A 188 28.65 0.44 -10.40
C ASN A 188 28.43 -0.81 -9.52
N ARG A 189 29.50 -1.56 -9.23
CA ARG A 189 29.45 -2.82 -8.46
C ARG A 189 29.18 -2.62 -6.96
N GLN A 190 29.44 -1.44 -6.42
CA GLN A 190 29.33 -1.12 -5.00
C GLN A 190 28.31 -0.02 -4.72
N ALA A 191 28.01 0.84 -5.69
CA ALA A 191 27.08 1.94 -5.48
C ALA A 191 25.61 1.46 -5.30
N PRO A 192 24.77 2.30 -4.68
CA PRO A 192 23.32 2.14 -4.66
C PRO A 192 22.71 2.07 -6.06
N LEU A 193 21.58 1.37 -6.20
CA LEU A 193 20.82 1.24 -7.44
C LEU A 193 20.07 2.54 -7.77
N PRO A 194 20.11 3.03 -9.03
CA PRO A 194 19.29 4.15 -9.44
C PRO A 194 17.79 3.84 -9.42
N ALA A 195 16.99 4.64 -8.73
CA ALA A 195 15.57 4.35 -8.47
C ALA A 195 14.69 4.17 -9.73
N HIS A 196 15.03 4.82 -10.84
CA HIS A 196 14.23 4.83 -12.08
C HIS A 196 14.24 3.52 -12.90
N ILE A 197 15.16 2.59 -12.65
CA ILE A 197 15.31 1.37 -13.47
C ILE A 197 14.77 0.09 -12.82
N LEU A 198 13.99 0.23 -11.74
CA LEU A 198 13.52 -0.89 -10.94
C LEU A 198 12.06 -1.28 -11.26
N GLY A 199 11.59 -0.99 -12.47
CA GLY A 199 10.26 -1.41 -12.95
C GLY A 199 9.09 -0.62 -12.35
N ASN A 200 9.34 0.28 -11.39
CA ASN A 200 8.30 0.95 -10.63
C ASN A 200 8.67 2.42 -10.35
N MET A 201 7.67 3.31 -10.35
CA MET A 201 7.85 4.76 -10.13
C MET A 201 8.60 5.11 -8.82
N TRP A 202 8.47 4.27 -7.79
CA TRP A 202 9.08 4.47 -6.47
C TRP A 202 10.12 3.41 -6.12
N ALA A 203 10.34 2.42 -6.99
CA ALA A 203 11.14 1.24 -6.70
C ALA A 203 10.70 0.50 -5.42
N GLN A 204 9.38 0.47 -5.15
CA GLN A 204 8.80 -0.26 -4.02
C GLN A 204 8.58 -1.75 -4.31
N SER A 205 8.47 -2.11 -5.59
CA SER A 205 8.36 -3.47 -6.10
C SER A 205 9.19 -3.53 -7.37
N TRP A 206 9.92 -4.63 -7.54
CA TRP A 206 10.86 -4.84 -8.64
C TRP A 206 10.39 -5.97 -9.56
N VAL A 207 9.15 -6.44 -9.42
CA VAL A 207 8.63 -7.56 -10.22
C VAL A 207 8.66 -7.27 -11.72
N ASP A 208 8.46 -6.00 -12.10
CA ASP A 208 8.41 -5.57 -13.50
C ASP A 208 9.78 -5.56 -14.21
N ILE A 209 10.89 -5.87 -13.52
CA ILE A 209 12.21 -6.11 -14.14
C ILE A 209 12.58 -7.60 -14.21
N PHE A 210 11.66 -8.50 -13.86
CA PHE A 210 11.90 -9.94 -13.86
C PHE A 210 12.44 -10.45 -15.21
N ASP A 211 11.94 -9.93 -16.33
CA ASP A 211 12.37 -10.30 -17.69
C ASP A 211 13.87 -10.14 -17.92
N ILE A 212 14.49 -9.09 -17.36
CA ILE A 212 15.91 -8.78 -17.49
C ILE A 212 16.77 -9.28 -16.31
N SER A 213 16.15 -9.82 -15.25
CA SER A 213 16.85 -10.25 -14.04
C SER A 213 16.63 -11.72 -13.67
N GLN A 214 15.75 -12.45 -14.37
CA GLN A 214 15.42 -13.85 -14.11
C GLN A 214 16.64 -14.77 -13.94
N PRO A 215 16.67 -15.63 -12.90
CA PRO A 215 17.70 -16.66 -12.70
C PRO A 215 17.86 -17.62 -13.87
N TYR A 216 16.76 -18.15 -14.37
CA TYR A 216 16.75 -19.11 -15.47
C TYR A 216 15.98 -18.54 -16.69
N PRO A 217 16.68 -17.88 -17.63
CA PRO A 217 16.05 -17.33 -18.83
C PRO A 217 15.29 -18.37 -19.65
N GLY A 218 14.07 -18.03 -20.06
CA GLY A 218 13.20 -18.89 -20.88
C GLY A 218 12.43 -19.96 -20.11
N ARG A 219 12.56 -19.99 -18.78
CA ARG A 219 11.77 -20.84 -17.88
C ARG A 219 10.67 -20.00 -17.23
N ASN A 220 9.54 -19.84 -17.91
CA ASN A 220 8.43 -19.06 -17.36
C ASN A 220 7.89 -19.74 -16.10
N PHE A 221 7.66 -18.94 -15.05
CA PHE A 221 6.90 -19.43 -13.92
C PHE A 221 5.42 -19.55 -14.29
N LEU A 222 4.67 -20.27 -13.46
CA LEU A 222 3.30 -20.61 -13.71
C LEU A 222 2.42 -19.34 -13.87
N ASP A 223 1.75 -19.22 -15.02
CA ASP A 223 0.68 -18.25 -15.26
C ASP A 223 -0.55 -19.00 -15.79
N VAL A 224 -1.64 -18.92 -15.03
CA VAL A 224 -2.91 -19.59 -15.36
C VAL A 224 -3.87 -18.70 -16.15
N GLY A 225 -3.54 -17.43 -16.43
CA GLY A 225 -4.39 -16.52 -17.19
C GLY A 225 -4.88 -17.09 -18.52
N PRO A 226 -3.99 -17.60 -19.41
CA PRO A 226 -4.39 -18.20 -20.68
C PRO A 226 -5.31 -19.42 -20.51
N GLU A 227 -5.12 -20.21 -19.45
CA GLU A 227 -5.96 -21.38 -19.17
C GLU A 227 -7.33 -20.97 -18.63
N MET A 228 -7.40 -19.93 -17.79
CA MET A 228 -8.66 -19.33 -17.33
C MET A 228 -9.47 -18.78 -18.51
N GLU A 229 -8.82 -18.09 -19.46
CA GLU A 229 -9.46 -17.63 -20.70
C GLU A 229 -9.98 -18.80 -21.54
N ARG A 230 -9.16 -19.86 -21.69
CA ARG A 230 -9.55 -21.09 -22.42
C ARG A 230 -10.77 -21.76 -21.78
N GLN A 231 -10.87 -21.75 -20.46
CA GLN A 231 -12.00 -22.28 -19.68
C GLN A 231 -13.16 -21.28 -19.55
N GLN A 232 -13.11 -20.13 -20.22
CA GLN A 232 -14.15 -19.10 -20.24
C GLN A 232 -14.49 -18.54 -18.85
N TYR A 233 -13.47 -18.33 -18.02
CA TYR A 233 -13.65 -17.67 -16.72
C TYR A 233 -14.20 -16.25 -16.90
N THR A 234 -15.05 -15.85 -15.96
CA THR A 234 -15.57 -14.50 -15.83
C THR A 234 -15.22 -13.96 -14.44
N PRO A 235 -15.26 -12.63 -14.21
CA PRO A 235 -15.13 -12.06 -12.86
C PRO A 235 -16.03 -12.74 -11.82
N ALA A 236 -17.28 -13.04 -12.18
CA ALA A 236 -18.20 -13.74 -11.29
C ALA A 236 -17.71 -15.15 -10.92
N ILE A 237 -17.18 -15.92 -11.88
CA ILE A 237 -16.60 -17.25 -11.62
C ILE A 237 -15.38 -17.14 -10.70
N ILE A 238 -14.52 -16.14 -10.91
CA ILE A 238 -13.34 -15.89 -10.06
C ILE A 238 -13.75 -15.69 -8.59
N PHE A 239 -14.75 -14.84 -8.33
CA PHE A 239 -15.23 -14.63 -6.96
C PHE A 239 -15.98 -15.83 -6.38
N ARG A 240 -16.67 -16.64 -7.22
CA ARG A 240 -17.29 -17.89 -6.76
C ARG A 240 -16.24 -18.91 -6.32
N LEU A 241 -15.16 -19.04 -7.08
CA LEU A 241 -14.03 -19.88 -6.66
C LEU A 241 -13.40 -19.39 -5.35
N ALA A 242 -13.30 -18.06 -5.18
CA ALA A 242 -12.86 -17.49 -3.91
C ALA A 242 -13.82 -17.82 -2.76
N GLU A 243 -15.14 -17.73 -2.96
CA GLU A 243 -16.14 -18.17 -1.97
C GLU A 243 -15.98 -19.66 -1.62
N ASP A 244 -15.85 -20.53 -2.63
CA ASP A 244 -15.67 -21.97 -2.45
C ASP A 244 -14.42 -22.30 -1.62
N PHE A 245 -13.33 -21.55 -1.80
CA PHE A 245 -12.13 -21.68 -0.98
C PHE A 245 -12.45 -21.46 0.51
N PHE A 246 -13.14 -20.37 0.87
CA PHE A 246 -13.49 -20.11 2.27
C PHE A 246 -14.54 -21.08 2.81
N VAL A 247 -15.53 -21.47 2.01
CA VAL A 247 -16.51 -22.50 2.39
C VAL A 247 -15.81 -23.83 2.67
N SER A 248 -14.75 -24.19 1.93
CA SER A 248 -13.94 -25.39 2.19
C SER A 248 -13.23 -25.35 3.55
N LEU A 249 -12.98 -24.16 4.09
CA LEU A 249 -12.43 -23.91 5.42
C LEU A 249 -13.52 -23.80 6.50
N ASN A 250 -14.75 -24.24 6.20
CA ASN A 250 -15.92 -24.22 7.09
C ASN A 250 -16.46 -22.81 7.41
N PHE A 251 -16.22 -21.83 6.53
CA PHE A 251 -16.92 -20.54 6.59
C PHE A 251 -18.30 -20.61 5.93
N SER A 252 -19.17 -19.66 6.29
CA SER A 252 -20.50 -19.56 5.69
C SER A 252 -20.44 -19.03 4.26
N GLN A 253 -21.41 -19.41 3.43
CA GLN A 253 -21.61 -18.76 2.12
C GLN A 253 -21.95 -17.28 2.30
N LEU A 254 -21.63 -16.48 1.29
CA LEU A 254 -21.93 -15.06 1.29
C LEU A 254 -23.42 -14.80 1.02
N PRO A 255 -24.00 -13.77 1.65
CA PRO A 255 -25.40 -13.41 1.41
C PRO A 255 -25.62 -12.93 -0.04
N LEU A 256 -26.84 -13.07 -0.54
CA LEU A 256 -27.20 -12.61 -1.89
C LEU A 256 -26.93 -11.10 -2.10
N ASP A 257 -27.09 -10.32 -1.03
CA ASP A 257 -26.84 -8.88 -1.05
C ASP A 257 -25.39 -8.53 -1.41
N PHE A 258 -24.43 -9.36 -0.99
CA PHE A 258 -23.03 -9.20 -1.39
C PHE A 258 -22.88 -9.25 -2.93
N TRP A 259 -23.50 -10.26 -3.56
CA TRP A 259 -23.39 -10.49 -5.00
C TRP A 259 -24.11 -9.42 -5.83
N THR A 260 -25.26 -8.94 -5.35
CA THR A 260 -26.06 -7.93 -6.06
C THR A 260 -25.52 -6.51 -5.89
N SER A 261 -24.83 -6.25 -4.78
CA SER A 261 -24.39 -4.89 -4.42
C SER A 261 -22.91 -4.63 -4.64
N SER A 262 -22.09 -5.67 -4.81
CA SER A 262 -20.67 -5.53 -5.13
C SER A 262 -20.43 -5.15 -6.59
N ILE A 263 -19.34 -4.44 -6.83
CA ILE A 263 -18.85 -4.12 -8.18
C ILE A 263 -17.65 -5.04 -8.42
N LEU A 264 -17.88 -6.16 -9.09
CA LEU A 264 -16.87 -7.19 -9.36
C LEU A 264 -16.24 -7.07 -10.76
N GLU A 265 -16.76 -6.17 -11.59
CA GLU A 265 -16.26 -5.84 -12.91
C GLU A 265 -16.51 -4.36 -13.20
N GLN A 266 -15.79 -3.80 -14.19
CA GLN A 266 -15.96 -2.40 -14.60
C GLN A 266 -17.37 -2.21 -15.21
N PRO A 267 -18.24 -1.37 -14.60
CA PRO A 267 -19.55 -1.10 -15.19
C PRO A 267 -19.42 -0.41 -16.55
N LEU A 268 -20.33 -0.74 -17.47
CA LEU A 268 -20.36 -0.17 -18.82
C LEU A 268 -20.97 1.25 -18.86
N ASP A 269 -21.78 1.59 -17.85
CA ASP A 269 -22.56 2.82 -17.78
C ASP A 269 -21.81 3.99 -17.11
N ARG A 270 -20.71 3.71 -16.40
CA ARG A 270 -19.97 4.72 -15.64
C ARG A 270 -18.53 4.30 -15.35
N GLU A 271 -17.66 5.30 -15.23
CA GLU A 271 -16.32 5.11 -14.68
C GLU A 271 -16.37 4.95 -13.15
N VAL A 272 -15.55 4.04 -12.62
CA VAL A 272 -15.41 3.82 -11.17
C VAL A 272 -13.94 3.78 -10.80
N ILE A 273 -13.63 4.04 -9.53
CA ILE A 273 -12.27 3.86 -9.00
C ILE A 273 -11.99 2.36 -8.95
N CYS A 274 -11.14 1.87 -9.86
CA CYS A 274 -10.90 0.43 -10.04
C CYS A 274 -9.96 -0.22 -9.02
N GLN A 275 -9.33 0.55 -8.14
CA GLN A 275 -8.46 -0.02 -7.10
C GLN A 275 -9.28 -1.00 -6.23
N PRO A 276 -8.81 -2.25 -6.04
CA PRO A 276 -9.45 -3.23 -5.17
C PRO A 276 -9.68 -2.67 -3.77
N SER A 277 -10.83 -3.01 -3.19
CA SER A 277 -11.22 -2.62 -1.83
C SER A 277 -12.43 -3.43 -1.36
N ALA A 278 -12.40 -3.84 -0.10
CA ALA A 278 -13.50 -4.44 0.63
C ALA A 278 -14.13 -3.42 1.60
N TRP A 279 -15.45 -3.49 1.78
CA TRP A 279 -16.23 -2.51 2.53
C TRP A 279 -17.18 -3.19 3.53
N ASP A 280 -17.09 -2.79 4.80
CA ASP A 280 -18.07 -3.08 5.86
C ASP A 280 -18.96 -1.84 6.08
N PHE A 281 -20.26 -1.96 5.79
CA PHE A 281 -21.23 -0.87 6.00
C PHE A 281 -21.69 -0.73 7.45
N CYS A 282 -21.06 -1.46 8.38
CA CYS A 282 -21.19 -1.38 9.83
C CYS A 282 -22.59 -1.74 10.38
N ASN A 283 -23.48 -2.28 9.54
CA ASN A 283 -24.83 -2.70 9.90
C ASN A 283 -24.96 -4.21 10.22
N ARG A 284 -23.85 -4.97 10.15
CA ARG A 284 -23.75 -6.44 10.40
C ARG A 284 -24.28 -7.34 9.28
N GLU A 285 -24.74 -6.75 8.18
CA GLU A 285 -25.41 -7.48 7.10
C GLU A 285 -24.79 -7.17 5.73
N ASP A 286 -24.44 -5.91 5.48
CA ASP A 286 -23.99 -5.40 4.20
C ASP A 286 -22.46 -5.29 4.13
N PHE A 287 -21.87 -6.18 3.33
CA PHE A 287 -20.45 -6.24 3.03
C PHE A 287 -20.30 -6.26 1.50
N ARG A 288 -19.33 -5.52 0.96
CA ARG A 288 -19.19 -5.38 -0.51
C ARG A 288 -17.74 -5.32 -0.95
N ILE A 289 -17.48 -5.79 -2.17
CA ILE A 289 -16.21 -5.58 -2.86
C ILE A 289 -16.40 -4.60 -4.01
N LYS A 290 -15.39 -3.77 -4.25
CA LYS A 290 -15.28 -2.92 -5.44
C LYS A 290 -13.93 -3.15 -6.11
N MET A 291 -13.93 -3.93 -7.19
CA MET A 291 -12.76 -4.31 -7.97
C MET A 291 -13.13 -4.43 -9.46
N CYS A 292 -12.32 -3.85 -10.35
CA CYS A 292 -12.49 -4.02 -11.81
C CYS A 292 -11.73 -5.26 -12.28
N THR A 293 -12.24 -6.44 -11.94
CA THR A 293 -11.55 -7.71 -12.15
C THR A 293 -11.38 -8.06 -13.62
N LYS A 294 -10.17 -8.49 -13.98
CA LYS A 294 -9.81 -9.05 -15.27
C LYS A 294 -9.52 -10.54 -15.12
N VAL A 295 -9.64 -11.29 -16.21
CA VAL A 295 -9.36 -12.74 -16.23
C VAL A 295 -7.84 -12.96 -16.28
N THR A 296 -7.18 -12.84 -15.12
CA THR A 296 -5.73 -13.02 -14.98
C THR A 296 -5.41 -13.74 -13.67
N MET A 297 -4.25 -14.40 -13.59
CA MET A 297 -3.80 -15.03 -12.34
C MET A 297 -3.65 -14.01 -11.19
N LYS A 298 -3.17 -12.79 -11.50
CA LYS A 298 -3.06 -11.71 -10.52
C LYS A 298 -4.40 -11.37 -9.88
N ASP A 299 -5.43 -11.19 -10.71
CA ASP A 299 -6.75 -10.81 -10.23
C ASP A 299 -7.49 -12.00 -9.58
N LEU A 300 -7.16 -13.25 -9.94
CA LEU A 300 -7.59 -14.44 -9.20
C LEU A 300 -7.10 -14.42 -7.75
N ILE A 301 -5.80 -14.17 -7.55
CA ILE A 301 -5.20 -14.07 -6.21
C ILE A 301 -5.77 -12.86 -5.45
N MET A 302 -5.91 -11.72 -6.13
CA MET A 302 -6.47 -10.50 -5.54
C MET A 302 -7.94 -10.67 -5.12
N ALA A 303 -8.76 -11.39 -5.89
CA ALA A 303 -10.13 -11.69 -5.49
C ALA A 303 -10.18 -12.49 -4.18
N HIS A 304 -9.26 -13.44 -3.97
CA HIS A 304 -9.16 -14.18 -2.72
C HIS A 304 -8.68 -13.30 -1.55
N HIS A 305 -7.73 -12.38 -1.81
CA HIS A 305 -7.29 -11.39 -0.83
C HIS A 305 -8.47 -10.50 -0.37
N GLU A 306 -9.22 -9.92 -1.30
CA GLU A 306 -10.38 -9.06 -0.98
C GLU A 306 -11.52 -9.82 -0.29
N MET A 307 -11.74 -11.08 -0.67
CA MET A 307 -12.70 -11.95 -0.01
C MET A 307 -12.28 -12.27 1.43
N ALA A 308 -10.99 -12.36 1.71
CA ALA A 308 -10.49 -12.55 3.08
C ALA A 308 -10.91 -11.40 4.00
N HIS A 309 -10.86 -10.16 3.52
CA HIS A 309 -11.37 -9.00 4.26
C HIS A 309 -12.86 -9.13 4.57
N ILE A 310 -13.68 -9.52 3.58
CA ILE A 310 -15.13 -9.74 3.77
C ILE A 310 -15.40 -10.80 4.83
N TYR A 311 -14.70 -11.93 4.76
CA TYR A 311 -14.84 -12.98 5.77
C TYR A 311 -14.41 -12.51 7.15
N TYR A 312 -13.34 -11.71 7.24
CA TYR A 312 -12.92 -11.14 8.51
C TYR A 312 -13.97 -10.18 9.09
N PHE A 313 -14.56 -9.32 8.26
CA PHE A 313 -15.69 -8.45 8.63
C PHE A 313 -16.85 -9.25 9.21
N MET A 314 -17.21 -10.35 8.55
CA MET A 314 -18.28 -11.23 8.99
C MET A 314 -17.96 -11.91 10.34
N GLN A 315 -16.70 -12.25 10.62
CA GLN A 315 -16.31 -12.89 11.88
C GLN A 315 -16.48 -11.96 13.08
N TYR A 316 -16.07 -10.69 12.97
CA TYR A 316 -16.19 -9.75 14.09
C TYR A 316 -17.50 -8.94 14.10
N LYS A 317 -18.44 -9.17 13.16
CA LYS A 317 -19.65 -8.35 13.02
C LYS A 317 -20.54 -8.28 14.27
N ASN A 318 -20.43 -9.25 15.17
CA ASN A 318 -21.20 -9.28 16.42
C ASN A 318 -20.48 -8.58 17.59
N GLN A 319 -19.22 -8.17 17.41
CA GLN A 319 -18.50 -7.36 18.38
C GLN A 319 -19.11 -5.96 18.50
N LYS A 320 -18.80 -5.26 19.60
CA LYS A 320 -19.11 -3.84 19.77
C LYS A 320 -18.44 -3.04 18.65
N LYS A 321 -19.06 -1.95 18.19
CA LYS A 321 -18.58 -1.20 17.00
C LYS A 321 -17.11 -0.75 17.11
N VAL A 322 -16.66 -0.38 18.31
CA VAL A 322 -15.27 0.01 18.58
C VAL A 322 -14.25 -1.13 18.38
N PHE A 323 -14.69 -2.39 18.38
CA PHE A 323 -13.85 -3.58 18.18
C PHE A 323 -14.08 -4.27 16.84
N ARG A 324 -14.75 -3.61 15.89
CA ARG A 324 -14.94 -4.13 14.53
C ARG A 324 -13.84 -3.63 13.61
N ASP A 325 -12.65 -4.10 13.90
CA ASP A 325 -11.42 -3.84 13.17
C ASP A 325 -10.46 -5.01 13.42
N GLY A 326 -9.33 -5.03 12.71
CA GLY A 326 -8.26 -6.00 12.96
C GLY A 326 -7.68 -5.83 14.36
N ALA A 327 -7.02 -6.87 14.88
CA ALA A 327 -6.33 -6.80 16.17
C ALA A 327 -5.33 -5.63 16.23
N ASN A 328 -4.66 -5.37 15.09
CA ASN A 328 -3.98 -4.13 14.75
C ASN A 328 -4.09 -3.92 13.23
N PRO A 329 -3.66 -2.77 12.67
CA PRO A 329 -3.80 -2.46 11.25
C PRO A 329 -3.18 -3.51 10.31
N GLY A 330 -2.13 -4.21 10.73
CA GLY A 330 -1.44 -5.23 9.95
C GLY A 330 -2.21 -6.54 9.79
N PHE A 331 -3.13 -6.87 10.71
CA PHE A 331 -3.86 -8.14 10.66
C PHE A 331 -4.82 -8.23 9.47
N HIS A 332 -5.42 -7.11 9.07
CA HIS A 332 -6.33 -7.09 7.92
C HIS A 332 -5.59 -7.51 6.64
N GLU A 333 -4.49 -6.83 6.35
CA GLU A 333 -3.70 -7.09 5.13
C GLU A 333 -3.01 -8.46 5.19
N ALA A 334 -2.47 -8.84 6.35
CA ALA A 334 -1.76 -10.11 6.52
C ALA A 334 -2.64 -11.34 6.25
N ILE A 335 -3.93 -11.31 6.64
CA ILE A 335 -4.86 -12.41 6.37
C ILE A 335 -5.11 -12.53 4.87
N GLY A 336 -5.37 -11.43 4.18
CA GLY A 336 -5.56 -11.43 2.72
C GLY A 336 -4.33 -11.95 1.97
N GLU A 337 -3.13 -11.51 2.38
CA GLU A 337 -1.86 -11.98 1.81
C GLU A 337 -1.61 -13.47 2.08
N ALA A 338 -1.89 -13.96 3.29
CA ALA A 338 -1.73 -15.38 3.64
C ALA A 338 -2.62 -16.30 2.79
N ILE A 339 -3.86 -15.88 2.52
CA ILE A 339 -4.76 -16.60 1.61
C ILE A 339 -4.21 -16.55 0.17
N GLY A 340 -3.78 -15.37 -0.29
CA GLY A 340 -3.19 -15.20 -1.62
C GLY A 340 -1.99 -16.11 -1.86
N LEU A 341 -1.12 -16.29 -0.86
CA LEU A 341 0.01 -17.22 -0.93
C LEU A 341 -0.42 -18.67 -1.13
N SER A 342 -1.49 -19.12 -0.47
CA SER A 342 -2.01 -20.48 -0.63
C SER A 342 -2.62 -20.70 -2.02
N VAL A 343 -3.38 -19.72 -2.50
CA VAL A 343 -4.08 -19.77 -3.79
C VAL A 343 -3.09 -19.76 -4.96
N GLY A 344 -2.00 -19.00 -4.84
CA GLY A 344 -0.95 -18.93 -5.86
C GLY A 344 -0.10 -20.19 -6.01
N THR A 345 -0.27 -21.21 -5.14
CA THR A 345 0.56 -22.42 -5.21
C THR A 345 0.19 -23.32 -6.40
N PRO A 346 1.17 -23.94 -7.08
CA PRO A 346 0.89 -24.90 -8.16
C PRO A 346 -0.03 -26.05 -7.72
N LYS A 347 0.10 -26.51 -6.48
CA LYS A 347 -0.74 -27.56 -5.90
C LYS A 347 -2.21 -27.15 -5.86
N HIS A 348 -2.52 -25.95 -5.37
CA HIS A 348 -3.89 -25.47 -5.33
C HIS A 348 -4.44 -25.24 -6.74
N LEU A 349 -3.66 -24.59 -7.61
CA LEU A 349 -4.04 -24.33 -9.00
C LEU A 349 -4.32 -25.61 -9.80
N GLN A 350 -3.61 -26.72 -9.48
CA GLN A 350 -3.90 -28.04 -10.02
C GLN A 350 -5.22 -28.61 -9.48
N GLN A 351 -5.50 -28.48 -8.19
CA GLN A 351 -6.75 -28.97 -7.59
C GLN A 351 -7.99 -28.28 -8.18
N ILE A 352 -7.89 -27.00 -8.54
CA ILE A 352 -8.98 -26.26 -9.20
C ILE A 352 -8.95 -26.39 -10.74
N GLY A 353 -8.12 -27.28 -11.29
CA GLY A 353 -8.10 -27.61 -12.71
C GLY A 353 -7.46 -26.57 -13.63
N LEU A 354 -6.74 -25.58 -13.08
CA LEU A 354 -6.00 -24.56 -13.86
C LEU A 354 -4.58 -25.00 -14.22
N VAL A 355 -4.08 -26.09 -13.62
CA VAL A 355 -2.79 -26.70 -13.95
C VAL A 355 -2.98 -28.19 -14.20
N GLN A 356 -2.62 -28.65 -15.39
CA GLN A 356 -2.89 -30.03 -15.82
C GLN A 356 -1.83 -31.03 -15.35
N THR A 357 -0.58 -30.60 -15.21
CA THR A 357 0.56 -31.47 -14.87
C THR A 357 1.32 -30.87 -13.70
N SER A 358 1.78 -31.69 -12.74
CA SER A 358 2.63 -31.19 -11.66
C SER A 358 3.89 -30.58 -12.26
N VAL A 359 4.12 -29.30 -11.98
CA VAL A 359 5.37 -28.62 -12.33
C VAL A 359 6.35 -28.91 -11.20
N ASP A 360 7.21 -29.90 -11.41
CA ASP A 360 8.33 -30.23 -10.52
C ASP A 360 9.64 -29.92 -11.27
N ASP A 361 9.90 -28.63 -11.46
CA ASP A 361 11.10 -28.11 -12.13
C ASP A 361 11.73 -27.03 -11.25
N LEU A 362 12.90 -27.34 -10.70
CA LEU A 362 13.66 -26.44 -9.83
C LEU A 362 13.88 -25.06 -10.48
N SER A 363 14.04 -24.99 -11.80
CA SER A 363 14.26 -23.71 -12.48
C SER A 363 12.99 -22.83 -12.49
N VAL A 364 11.82 -23.46 -12.55
CA VAL A 364 10.52 -22.78 -12.46
C VAL A 364 10.27 -22.31 -11.04
N ASP A 365 10.56 -23.15 -10.04
CA ASP A 365 10.39 -22.80 -8.62
C ASP A 365 11.30 -21.65 -8.20
N VAL A 366 12.57 -21.67 -8.62
CA VAL A 366 13.51 -20.57 -8.33
C VAL A 366 13.05 -19.28 -9.00
N ASN A 367 12.55 -19.34 -10.24
CA ASN A 367 12.01 -18.15 -10.90
C ASN A 367 10.75 -17.62 -10.21
N PHE A 368 9.87 -18.49 -9.70
CA PHE A 368 8.70 -18.11 -8.90
C PHE A 368 9.12 -17.44 -7.57
N LEU A 369 9.99 -18.09 -6.79
CA LEU A 369 10.52 -17.55 -5.54
C LEU A 369 11.22 -16.20 -5.74
N TYR A 370 11.99 -16.08 -6.83
CA TYR A 370 12.64 -14.82 -7.19
C TYR A 370 11.63 -13.73 -7.54
N SER A 371 10.60 -14.04 -8.33
CA SER A 371 9.52 -13.10 -8.64
C SER A 371 8.80 -12.62 -7.37
N MET A 372 8.48 -13.53 -6.45
CA MET A 372 7.92 -13.17 -5.14
C MET A 372 8.88 -12.31 -4.32
N ALA A 373 10.17 -12.61 -4.31
CA ALA A 373 11.16 -11.81 -3.58
C ALA A 373 11.28 -10.38 -4.13
N LEU A 374 11.24 -10.22 -5.47
CA LEU A 374 11.22 -8.91 -6.12
C LEU A 374 10.00 -8.06 -5.74
N ASP A 375 8.88 -8.69 -5.39
CA ASP A 375 7.67 -7.97 -4.95
C ASP A 375 7.64 -7.77 -3.44
N LYS A 376 7.75 -8.86 -2.66
CA LYS A 376 7.51 -8.86 -1.21
C LYS A 376 8.75 -8.47 -0.41
N VAL A 377 9.92 -9.07 -0.69
CA VAL A 377 11.15 -8.78 0.07
C VAL A 377 11.69 -7.39 -0.27
N ALA A 378 11.61 -6.98 -1.54
CA ALA A 378 12.03 -5.64 -1.94
C ALA A 378 11.14 -4.51 -1.37
N PHE A 379 9.88 -4.83 -1.05
CA PHE A 379 8.92 -3.87 -0.51
C PHE A 379 9.15 -3.54 0.96
N LEU A 380 9.56 -4.51 1.79
CA LEU A 380 9.72 -4.35 3.24
C LEU A 380 10.60 -3.14 3.65
N PRO A 381 11.82 -2.93 3.11
CA PRO A 381 12.58 -1.75 3.48
C PRO A 381 12.01 -0.46 2.89
N PHE A 382 11.30 -0.52 1.76
CA PHE A 382 10.58 0.66 1.25
C PHE A 382 9.48 1.08 2.22
N SER A 383 8.66 0.13 2.69
CA SER A 383 7.55 0.42 3.58
C SER A 383 8.02 0.92 4.93
N TYR A 384 9.06 0.30 5.50
CA TYR A 384 9.67 0.74 6.74
C TYR A 384 10.22 2.16 6.66
N VAL A 385 11.00 2.48 5.62
CA VAL A 385 11.62 3.81 5.45
C VAL A 385 10.57 4.92 5.31
N LEU A 386 9.44 4.66 4.64
CA LEU A 386 8.43 5.70 4.43
C LEU A 386 7.82 6.18 5.74
N ASP A 387 7.48 5.28 6.65
CA ASP A 387 6.93 5.67 7.95
C ASP A 387 8.00 6.05 8.94
N LYS A 388 9.19 5.47 8.89
CA LYS A 388 10.33 5.97 9.67
C LYS A 388 10.58 7.45 9.39
N TRP A 389 10.67 7.82 8.11
CA TRP A 389 10.84 9.21 7.69
C TRP A 389 9.69 10.12 8.15
N ARG A 390 8.42 9.67 8.06
CA ARG A 390 7.27 10.45 8.54
C ARG A 390 7.25 10.59 10.06
N ASN A 391 7.59 9.52 10.79
CA ASN A 391 7.63 9.52 12.24
C ASN A 391 8.68 10.49 12.76
N ASP A 392 9.88 10.50 12.16
CA ASP A 392 10.95 11.42 12.50
C ASP A 392 10.53 12.89 12.24
N ILE A 393 9.74 13.17 11.19
CA ILE A 393 9.11 14.48 10.95
C ILE A 393 8.10 14.83 12.05
N PHE A 394 7.19 13.91 12.38
CA PHE A 394 6.17 14.16 13.40
C PHE A 394 6.78 14.39 14.78
N ARG A 395 7.91 13.75 15.08
CA ARG A 395 8.71 13.96 16.30
C ARG A 395 9.52 15.27 16.29
N GLY A 396 9.66 15.90 15.12
CA GLY A 396 10.46 17.11 14.94
C GLY A 396 11.95 16.87 14.83
N GLU A 397 12.38 15.62 14.59
CA GLU A 397 13.77 15.23 14.35
C GLU A 397 14.23 15.64 12.94
N ILE A 398 13.30 15.62 11.98
CA ILE A 398 13.52 16.11 10.61
C ILE A 398 12.69 17.38 10.42
N THR A 399 13.35 18.49 10.08
CA THR A 399 12.69 19.75 9.74
C THR A 399 12.45 19.89 8.23
N LYS A 400 11.58 20.83 7.85
CA LYS A 400 11.19 21.08 6.44
C LYS A 400 12.36 21.28 5.48
N ASP A 401 13.44 21.90 5.94
CA ASP A 401 14.67 22.14 5.18
C ASP A 401 15.56 20.90 5.05
N GLN A 402 15.16 19.76 5.62
CA GLN A 402 15.87 18.47 5.56
C GLN A 402 15.00 17.34 4.98
N TYR A 403 13.73 17.61 4.66
CA TYR A 403 12.77 16.61 4.21
C TYR A 403 13.30 15.71 3.09
N ASN A 404 13.93 16.28 2.07
CA ASN A 404 14.28 15.52 0.89
C ASN A 404 15.63 14.81 1.04
N CYS A 405 16.60 15.45 1.69
CA CYS A 405 17.91 14.87 1.98
C CYS A 405 17.80 13.70 2.96
N GLU A 406 17.03 13.82 4.04
CA GLU A 406 16.84 12.74 5.00
C GLU A 406 16.06 11.57 4.40
N TRP A 407 15.07 11.84 3.53
CA TRP A 407 14.41 10.80 2.74
C TRP A 407 15.44 9.99 1.94
N TRP A 408 16.32 10.65 1.18
CA TRP A 408 17.31 9.95 0.38
C TRP A 408 18.41 9.28 1.20
N ARG A 409 18.79 9.84 2.36
CA ARG A 409 19.70 9.20 3.30
C ARG A 409 19.14 7.88 3.81
N LEU A 410 17.88 7.87 4.26
CA LEU A 410 17.19 6.65 4.72
C LEU A 410 17.00 5.66 3.58
N ARG A 411 16.62 6.11 2.38
CA ARG A 411 16.50 5.26 1.19
C ARG A 411 17.83 4.60 0.84
N GLU A 412 18.94 5.33 0.88
CA GLU A 412 20.26 4.76 0.62
C GLU A 412 20.65 3.75 1.71
N GLN A 413 20.47 4.10 2.98
CA GLN A 413 20.82 3.26 4.13
C GLN A 413 20.07 1.93 4.15
N TYR A 414 18.74 1.95 4.04
CA TYR A 414 17.91 0.76 4.22
C TYR A 414 17.65 0.01 2.92
N THR A 415 17.58 0.73 1.80
CA THR A 415 17.17 0.12 0.52
C THR A 415 18.32 0.06 -0.49
N GLY A 416 19.45 0.72 -0.25
CA GLY A 416 20.55 0.76 -1.20
C GLY A 416 20.11 1.35 -2.55
N ILE A 417 19.19 2.31 -2.53
CA ILE A 417 18.65 2.99 -3.71
C ILE A 417 18.94 4.48 -3.64
N LYS A 418 19.34 5.07 -4.77
CA LYS A 418 19.64 6.49 -4.92
C LYS A 418 18.78 7.13 -6.03
N PRO A 419 18.58 8.46 -6.02
CA PRO A 419 17.93 9.14 -7.13
C PRO A 419 18.83 9.07 -8.39
N PRO A 420 18.24 9.02 -9.61
CA PRO A 420 19.02 9.00 -10.85
C PRO A 420 19.68 10.35 -11.20
N VAL A 421 19.18 11.43 -10.61
CA VAL A 421 19.67 12.80 -10.79
C VAL A 421 19.89 13.44 -9.43
N LEU A 422 20.76 14.44 -9.35
CA LEU A 422 20.97 15.21 -8.12
C LEU A 422 19.66 15.87 -7.69
N ARG A 423 19.38 15.78 -6.39
CA ARG A 423 18.19 16.35 -5.76
C ARG A 423 18.61 17.44 -4.78
N SER A 424 17.68 18.34 -4.49
CA SER A 424 17.88 19.46 -3.57
C SER A 424 16.70 19.57 -2.61
N GLU A 425 16.78 20.49 -1.66
CA GLU A 425 15.66 20.79 -0.75
C GLU A 425 14.56 21.66 -1.39
N ARG A 426 14.72 22.05 -2.66
CA ARG A 426 13.60 22.56 -3.47
C ARG A 426 12.68 21.41 -3.94
N ASP A 427 13.19 20.19 -3.91
CA ASP A 427 12.44 19.00 -4.25
C ASP A 427 11.71 18.44 -3.01
N PHE A 428 10.65 17.67 -3.25
CA PHE A 428 9.93 16.92 -2.23
C PHE A 428 9.52 15.57 -2.80
N ASP A 429 10.51 14.70 -3.01
CA ASP A 429 10.33 13.40 -3.64
C ASP A 429 9.34 12.46 -2.90
N PRO A 430 9.32 12.35 -1.56
CA PRO A 430 8.35 11.49 -0.88
C PRO A 430 6.90 11.92 -1.12
N GLY A 431 6.62 13.21 -1.32
CA GLY A 431 5.29 13.68 -1.73
C GLY A 431 4.77 12.99 -2.99
N SER A 432 5.66 12.56 -3.88
CA SER A 432 5.29 11.90 -5.14
C SER A 432 4.73 10.48 -4.99
N LYS A 433 4.58 9.98 -3.75
CA LYS A 433 3.94 8.70 -3.40
C LYS A 433 2.58 8.96 -2.74
N TYR A 434 1.51 8.42 -3.31
CA TYR A 434 0.10 8.67 -2.94
C TYR A 434 -0.21 8.73 -1.43
N HIS A 435 0.33 7.80 -0.64
CA HIS A 435 0.09 7.71 0.80
C HIS A 435 0.57 8.94 1.59
N VAL A 436 1.53 9.70 1.06
CA VAL A 436 2.05 10.92 1.68
C VAL A 436 1.04 12.09 1.58
N PRO A 437 0.59 12.55 0.39
CA PRO A 437 -0.44 13.59 0.29
C PRO A 437 -1.82 13.11 0.79
N ALA A 438 -2.10 11.81 0.79
CA ALA A 438 -3.32 11.25 1.39
C ALA A 438 -3.27 11.16 2.92
N ASN A 439 -2.10 11.36 3.52
CA ASN A 439 -1.84 11.20 4.96
C ASN A 439 -2.26 9.83 5.54
N ILE A 440 -2.03 8.76 4.78
CA ILE A 440 -2.40 7.39 5.18
C ILE A 440 -1.17 6.68 5.75
N PRO A 441 -1.21 6.08 6.96
CA PRO A 441 -0.12 5.27 7.51
C PRO A 441 0.32 4.14 6.56
N TYR A 442 1.59 3.77 6.57
CA TYR A 442 2.18 2.80 5.62
C TYR A 442 2.65 1.50 6.27
N LEU A 443 2.86 1.46 7.59
CA LEU A 443 3.23 0.27 8.37
C LEU A 443 2.07 -0.74 8.57
N ARG A 444 1.10 -0.74 7.66
CA ARG A 444 -0.07 -1.62 7.68
C ARG A 444 0.15 -2.85 6.81
#